data_AF-A0A5R8NB95-F1
#
_entry.id   AF-A0A5R8NB95-F1
#
_cell.length_a   1.000
_cell.length_b   1.000
_cell.length_c   1.000
_cell.angle_alpha   90.00
_cell.angle_beta   90.00
_cell.angle_gamma   90.00
#
_symmetry.space_group_name_H-M   'P 1'
#
loop_
_entity.id
_entity.type
_entity.pdbx_description
1 polymer ?
#
loop_
_entity_poly.entity_id
_entity_poly.type
_entity_poly.pdbx_seq_one_letter_code
_entity_poly.pdbx_strand_id
1 'polypeptide(L)'
;MRRAVIWTLLIVFAWPVALIVWIVKYPDQAKNVWRTIRDHVRAHPALFLWGGFGLGVLGVIIGVTALDPGMTAFYCVWAAVFGSLLVRRQLKARAVAAAEIAARADAQHAAYLAGDDFGVYGTRDMPNI
;
A
#
# COMPACT_ATOMS: atom_id res chain seq x y z
N MET A 1 16.87 -11.69 -34.96
CA MET A 1 17.06 -11.01 -33.66
C MET A 1 17.17 -9.48 -33.79
N ARG A 2 18.02 -8.92 -34.66
CA ARG A 2 18.20 -7.45 -34.82
C ARG A 2 16.91 -6.64 -35.08
N ARG A 3 15.98 -7.15 -35.90
CA ARG A 3 14.70 -6.48 -36.19
C ARG A 3 13.75 -6.44 -34.99
N ALA A 4 13.69 -7.51 -34.20
CA ALA A 4 12.82 -7.56 -33.01
C ALA A 4 13.27 -6.52 -31.97
N VAL A 5 14.58 -6.43 -31.71
CA VAL A 5 15.16 -5.45 -30.78
C VAL A 5 14.84 -4.00 -31.19
N ILE A 6 14.89 -3.68 -32.49
CA ILE A 6 14.55 -2.35 -33.01
C ILE A 6 13.06 -2.04 -32.79
N TRP A 7 12.17 -3.01 -33.04
CA TRP A 7 10.74 -2.84 -32.79
C TRP A 7 10.44 -2.66 -31.29
N THR A 8 11.11 -3.41 -30.41
CA THR A 8 10.94 -3.24 -28.96
C THR A 8 11.42 -1.87 -28.50
N LEU A 9 12.58 -1.40 -28.97
CA LEU A 9 13.10 -0.07 -28.66
C LEU A 9 12.19 1.05 -29.19
N LEU A 10 11.64 0.89 -30.40
CA LEU A 10 10.68 1.84 -30.96
C LEU A 10 9.40 1.91 -30.15
N ILE A 11 8.86 0.78 -29.69
CA ILE A 11 7.67 0.77 -28.83
C ILE A 11 7.98 1.46 -27.49
N VAL A 12 9.13 1.15 -26.88
CA VAL A 12 9.57 1.76 -25.62
C VAL A 12 9.83 3.27 -25.74
N PHE A 13 10.27 3.76 -26.89
CA PHE A 13 10.46 5.21 -27.12
C PHE A 13 9.23 5.93 -27.66
N ALA A 14 8.34 5.22 -28.38
CA ALA A 14 7.13 5.81 -28.93
C ALA A 14 6.03 5.93 -27.87
N TRP A 15 5.98 5.02 -26.88
CA TRP A 15 4.94 5.05 -25.85
C TRP A 15 4.92 6.35 -25.02
N PRO A 16 6.04 6.91 -24.53
CA PRO A 16 6.02 8.14 -23.74
C PRO A 16 5.62 9.33 -24.60
N VAL A 17 6.08 9.37 -25.86
CA VAL A 17 5.74 10.42 -26.82
C VAL A 17 4.25 10.37 -27.16
N ALA A 18 3.71 9.17 -27.44
CA ALA A 18 2.29 8.97 -27.70
C ALA A 18 1.45 9.37 -26.48
N LEU A 19 1.94 9.10 -25.27
CA LEU A 19 1.26 9.46 -24.03
C LEU A 19 1.28 10.98 -23.79
N ILE A 20 2.41 11.65 -24.03
CA ILE A 20 2.50 13.12 -23.98
C ILE A 20 1.57 13.76 -25.02
N VAL A 21 1.61 13.28 -26.26
CA VAL A 21 0.72 13.77 -27.34
C VAL A 21 -0.74 13.53 -26.98
N TRP A 22 -1.08 12.38 -26.40
CA TRP A 22 -2.43 12.09 -25.95
C TRP A 22 -2.88 13.02 -24.81
N ILE A 23 -2.02 13.28 -23.82
CA ILE A 23 -2.30 14.24 -22.73
C ILE A 23 -2.55 15.64 -23.29
N VAL A 24 -1.74 16.09 -24.26
CA VAL A 24 -1.89 17.42 -24.87
C VAL A 24 -3.14 17.50 -25.74
N LYS A 25 -3.47 16.42 -26.46
CA LYS A 25 -4.63 16.37 -27.38
C LYS A 25 -5.96 16.19 -26.66
N TYR A 26 -5.96 15.51 -25.50
CA TYR A 26 -7.17 15.24 -24.71
C TYR A 26 -6.96 15.63 -23.23
N PRO A 27 -6.74 16.92 -22.93
CA PRO A 27 -6.36 17.36 -21.59
C PRO A 27 -7.43 17.07 -20.53
N ASP A 28 -8.71 17.14 -20.89
CA ASP A 28 -9.81 16.88 -19.95
C ASP A 28 -9.99 15.39 -19.66
N GLN A 29 -9.80 14.52 -20.67
CA GLN A 29 -9.78 13.08 -20.45
C GLN A 29 -8.58 12.67 -19.61
N ALA A 30 -7.39 13.22 -19.88
CA ALA A 30 -6.19 12.96 -19.08
C ALA A 30 -6.39 13.38 -17.61
N LYS A 31 -7.00 14.55 -17.36
CA LYS A 31 -7.34 14.99 -15.99
C LYS A 31 -8.33 14.05 -15.31
N ASN A 32 -9.37 13.60 -16.01
CA ASN A 32 -10.36 12.69 -15.45
C ASN A 32 -9.74 11.32 -15.15
N VAL A 33 -8.94 10.77 -16.06
CA VAL A 33 -8.19 9.52 -15.84
C VAL A 33 -7.25 9.65 -14.64
N TRP A 34 -6.50 10.76 -14.54
CA TRP A 34 -5.62 11.00 -13.39
C TRP A 34 -6.40 11.07 -12.07
N ARG A 35 -7.55 11.77 -12.04
CA ARG A 35 -8.42 11.82 -10.85
C ARG A 35 -8.92 10.43 -10.48
N THR A 36 -9.42 9.66 -11.44
CA THR A 36 -9.89 8.29 -11.22
C THR A 36 -8.78 7.39 -10.67
N ILE A 37 -7.58 7.43 -11.26
CA ILE A 37 -6.43 6.65 -10.78
C ILE A 37 -6.08 7.07 -9.36
N ARG A 38 -5.97 8.38 -9.09
CA ARG A 38 -5.65 8.90 -7.76
C ARG A 38 -6.69 8.47 -6.72
N ASP A 39 -7.97 8.56 -7.06
CA ASP A 39 -9.06 8.24 -6.14
C ASP A 39 -9.11 6.72 -5.90
N HIS A 40 -8.81 5.91 -6.93
CA HIS A 40 -8.67 4.45 -6.79
C HIS A 40 -7.45 4.05 -5.93
N VAL A 41 -6.32 4.74 -6.10
CA VAL A 41 -5.12 4.56 -5.24
C VAL A 41 -5.42 4.91 -3.79
N ARG A 42 -6.21 5.96 -3.56
CA ARG A 42 -6.65 6.34 -2.21
C ARG A 42 -7.64 5.34 -1.61
N ALA A 43 -8.51 4.74 -2.42
CA ALA A 43 -9.46 3.72 -1.96
C ALA A 43 -8.76 2.40 -1.60
N HIS A 44 -7.76 1.98 -2.39
CA HIS A 44 -7.08 0.69 -2.21
C HIS A 44 -5.56 0.79 -2.05
N PRO A 45 -5.05 1.58 -1.09
CA PRO A 45 -3.61 1.82 -0.93
C PRO A 45 -2.82 0.53 -0.66
N ALA A 46 -3.44 -0.49 -0.05
CA ALA A 46 -2.79 -1.78 0.17
C ALA A 46 -2.50 -2.53 -1.14
N LEU A 47 -3.43 -2.53 -2.10
CA LEU A 47 -3.25 -3.20 -3.39
C LEU A 47 -2.11 -2.56 -4.18
N PHE A 48 -2.04 -1.23 -4.19
CA PHE A 48 -0.97 -0.52 -4.88
C PHE A 48 0.39 -0.69 -4.21
N LEU A 49 0.44 -0.74 -2.88
CA LEU A 49 1.69 -1.01 -2.16
C LEU A 49 2.20 -2.44 -2.41
N TRP A 50 1.30 -3.43 -2.39
CA TRP A 50 1.65 -4.81 -2.74
C TRP A 50 2.05 -4.97 -4.21
N GLY A 51 1.34 -4.31 -5.13
CA GLY A 51 1.68 -4.30 -6.55
C GLY A 51 3.06 -3.67 -6.80
N GLY A 52 3.35 -2.54 -6.15
CA GLY A 52 4.67 -1.89 -6.23
C GLY A 52 5.80 -2.74 -5.63
N PHE A 53 5.55 -3.42 -4.52
CA PHE A 53 6.49 -4.38 -3.93
C PHE A 53 6.73 -5.58 -4.85
N GLY A 54 5.67 -6.19 -5.38
CA GLY A 54 5.75 -7.32 -6.30
C GLY A 54 6.50 -6.99 -7.59
N LEU A 55 6.24 -5.81 -8.18
CA LEU A 55 7.00 -5.29 -9.33
C LEU A 55 8.47 -5.09 -8.98
N GLY A 56 8.77 -4.58 -7.78
CA GLY A 56 10.14 -4.48 -7.28
C GLY A 56 10.84 -5.84 -7.26
N VAL A 57 10.23 -6.84 -6.62
CA VAL A 57 10.81 -8.20 -6.53
C VAL A 57 11.00 -8.82 -7.92
N LEU A 58 10.01 -8.71 -8.80
CA LEU A 58 10.10 -9.22 -10.16
C LEU A 58 11.22 -8.52 -10.95
N GLY A 59 11.36 -7.20 -10.81
CA GLY A 59 12.42 -6.43 -11.42
C GLY A 59 13.82 -6.80 -10.91
N VAL A 60 13.97 -7.15 -9.62
CA VAL A 60 15.21 -7.70 -9.06
C VAL A 60 15.55 -9.03 -9.72
N ILE A 61 14.59 -9.95 -9.81
CA ILE A 61 14.80 -11.26 -10.45
C ILE A 61 15.25 -11.07 -11.90
N ILE A 62 14.56 -10.22 -12.66
CA ILE A 62 14.91 -9.93 -14.06
C ILE A 62 16.32 -9.32 -14.13
N GLY A 63 16.63 -8.34 -13.29
CA GLY A 63 17.94 -7.69 -13.26
C GLY A 63 19.08 -8.68 -12.99
N VAL A 64 18.89 -9.60 -12.05
CA VAL A 64 19.85 -10.67 -11.74
C VAL A 64 20.01 -11.61 -12.93
N THR A 65 18.90 -12.05 -13.55
CA THR A 65 18.97 -12.94 -14.73
C THR A 65 19.62 -12.27 -15.94
N ALA A 66 19.51 -10.95 -16.06
CA ALA A 66 20.14 -10.15 -17.11
C ALA A 66 21.59 -9.75 -16.79
N LEU A 67 22.10 -10.11 -15.60
CA LEU A 67 23.42 -9.69 -15.09
C LEU A 67 23.62 -8.16 -15.13
N ASP A 68 22.54 -7.40 -14.94
CA ASP A 68 22.57 -5.94 -14.88
C ASP A 68 22.52 -5.47 -13.42
N PRO A 69 23.66 -5.07 -12.84
CA PRO A 69 23.72 -4.62 -11.45
C PRO A 69 22.98 -3.30 -11.24
N GLY A 70 22.88 -2.44 -12.26
CA GLY A 70 22.17 -1.16 -12.16
C GLY A 70 20.66 -1.37 -12.05
N MET A 71 20.11 -2.22 -12.92
CA MET A 71 18.70 -2.62 -12.86
C MET A 71 18.38 -3.31 -11.53
N THR A 72 19.24 -4.23 -11.11
CA THR A 72 19.06 -4.98 -9.84
C THR A 72 19.03 -4.03 -8.64
N ALA A 73 20.02 -3.12 -8.55
CA ALA A 73 20.08 -2.15 -7.45
C ALA A 73 18.85 -1.24 -7.42
N PHE A 74 18.41 -0.74 -8.58
CA PHE A 74 17.21 0.08 -8.69
C PHE A 74 15.96 -0.64 -8.14
N TYR A 75 15.71 -1.87 -8.59
CA TYR A 75 14.54 -2.62 -8.16
C TYR A 75 14.64 -3.12 -6.71
N CYS A 76 15.83 -3.34 -6.18
CA CYS A 76 16.04 -3.60 -4.75
C CYS A 76 15.62 -2.40 -3.91
N VAL A 77 16.06 -1.19 -4.27
CA VAL A 77 15.65 0.05 -3.57
C VAL A 77 14.15 0.25 -3.69
N TRP A 78 13.58 0.03 -4.88
CA TRP A 78 12.15 0.09 -5.11
C TRP A 78 11.37 -0.85 -4.19
N ALA A 79 11.73 -2.14 -4.15
CA ALA A 79 11.12 -3.13 -3.28
C ALA A 79 11.28 -2.76 -1.80
N ALA A 80 12.45 -2.28 -1.38
CA ALA A 80 12.68 -1.85 0.00
C ALA A 80 11.78 -0.67 0.42
N VAL A 81 11.60 0.33 -0.45
CA VAL A 81 10.71 1.48 -0.19
C VAL A 81 9.27 1.01 -0.03
N PHE A 82 8.73 0.26 -1.00
CA PHE A 82 7.35 -0.22 -0.94
C PHE A 82 7.12 -1.20 0.23
N GLY A 83 8.10 -2.06 0.51
CA GLY A 83 8.08 -2.95 1.67
C GLY A 83 8.05 -2.18 3.00
N SER A 84 8.87 -1.13 3.13
CA SER A 84 8.87 -0.29 4.33
C SER A 84 7.52 0.42 4.55
N LEU A 85 6.86 0.85 3.47
CA LEU A 85 5.54 1.47 3.52
C LEU A 85 4.45 0.46 3.92
N LEU A 86 4.52 -0.79 3.45
CA LEU A 86 3.63 -1.87 3.88
C LEU A 86 3.78 -2.15 5.38
N VAL A 87 5.01 -2.27 5.88
CA VAL A 87 5.28 -2.50 7.30
C VAL A 87 4.75 -1.35 8.14
N ARG A 88 5.04 -0.10 7.78
CA ARG A 88 4.52 1.09 8.48
C ARG A 88 2.99 1.11 8.52
N ARG A 89 2.33 0.70 7.43
CA ARG A 89 0.87 0.61 7.39
C ARG A 89 0.33 -0.46 8.34
N GLN A 90 0.94 -1.63 8.37
CA GLN A 90 0.57 -2.70 9.31
C GLN A 90 0.78 -2.28 10.76
N LEU A 91 1.89 -1.62 11.07
CA LEU A 91 2.18 -1.12 12.42
C LEU A 91 1.14 -0.06 12.84
N LYS A 92 0.76 0.86 11.95
CA LYS A 92 -0.32 1.82 12.23
C LYS A 92 -1.65 1.13 12.52
N ALA A 93 -2.02 0.12 11.71
CA ALA A 93 -3.26 -0.63 11.93
C ALA A 93 -3.25 -1.35 13.28
N ARG A 94 -2.12 -1.97 13.66
CA ARG A 94 -1.94 -2.61 14.97
C ARG A 94 -1.99 -1.60 16.11
N ALA A 95 -1.40 -0.42 15.95
CA ALA A 95 -1.44 0.64 16.96
C ALA A 95 -2.87 1.15 17.21
N VAL A 96 -3.68 1.31 16.16
CA VAL A 96 -5.10 1.69 16.30
C VAL A 96 -5.88 0.59 17.05
N ALA A 97 -5.72 -0.67 16.68
CA ALA A 97 -6.37 -1.78 17.38
C ALA A 97 -5.95 -1.85 18.86
N ALA A 98 -4.67 -1.62 19.17
CA ALA A 98 -4.19 -1.56 20.54
C ALA A 98 -4.78 -0.37 21.32
N ALA A 99 -4.91 0.79 20.67
CA ALA A 99 -5.53 1.97 21.27
C ALA A 99 -7.03 1.76 21.59
N GLU A 100 -7.77 1.03 20.75
CA GLU A 100 -9.16 0.67 21.04
C GLU A 100 -9.27 -0.25 22.25
N ILE A 101 -8.36 -1.21 22.40
CA ILE A 101 -8.31 -2.09 23.58
C ILE A 101 -7.98 -1.30 24.84
N ALA A 102 -6.99 -0.41 24.77
CA ALA A 102 -6.63 0.48 25.88
C ALA A 102 -7.80 1.38 26.29
N ALA A 103 -8.50 1.99 25.32
CA ALA A 103 -9.67 2.82 25.60
C ALA A 103 -10.82 2.04 26.27
N ARG A 104 -11.03 0.78 25.89
CA ARG A 104 -12.01 -0.10 26.57
C ARG A 104 -11.59 -0.44 27.99
N ALA A 105 -10.32 -0.75 28.20
CA ALA A 105 -9.76 -1.03 29.52
C ALA A 105 -9.86 0.20 30.44
N ASP A 106 -9.53 1.39 29.93
CA ASP A 106 -9.65 2.65 30.66
C ASP A 106 -11.11 2.95 31.04
N ALA A 107 -12.07 2.69 30.14
CA ALA A 107 -13.48 2.85 30.44
C ALA A 107 -13.98 1.88 31.53
N GLN A 108 -13.52 0.63 31.51
CA GLN A 108 -13.84 -0.35 32.56
C GLN A 108 -13.20 0.03 33.89
N HIS A 109 -11.96 0.52 33.87
CA HIS A 109 -11.29 0.99 35.08
C HIS A 109 -11.98 2.22 35.68
N ALA A 110 -12.39 3.17 34.84
CA ALA A 110 -13.16 4.34 35.28
C ALA A 110 -14.52 3.95 35.89
N ALA A 111 -15.22 2.96 35.30
CA ALA A 111 -16.47 2.44 35.86
C ALA A 111 -16.27 1.74 37.21
N TYR A 112 -15.21 0.93 37.35
CA TYR A 112 -14.82 0.33 38.63
C TYR A 112 -14.55 1.38 39.71
N LEU A 113 -13.79 2.43 39.37
CA LEU A 113 -13.51 3.54 40.29
C LEU A 113 -14.77 4.35 40.66
N ALA A 114 -15.76 4.40 39.78
CA ALA A 114 -17.06 5.02 40.05
C ALA A 114 -17.96 4.18 40.98
N GLY A 115 -17.54 2.97 41.34
CA GLY A 115 -18.32 2.07 42.19
C GLY A 115 -19.46 1.36 41.45
N ASP A 116 -19.44 1.35 40.11
CA ASP A 116 -20.36 0.52 39.34
C ASP A 116 -19.96 -0.96 39.51
N ASP A 117 -20.91 -1.79 39.95
CA ASP A 117 -20.75 -3.23 40.13
C ASP A 117 -20.62 -3.94 38.77
N PHE A 118 -19.46 -3.79 38.13
CA PHE A 118 -19.07 -4.65 37.02
C PHE A 118 -18.59 -5.97 37.61
N GLY A 119 -19.42 -7.01 37.45
CA GLY A 119 -19.01 -8.39 37.69
C GLY A 119 -17.65 -8.63 37.01
N VAL A 120 -16.70 -9.16 37.77
CA VAL A 120 -15.28 -9.40 37.42
C VAL A 120 -15.08 -10.23 36.13
N TYR A 121 -16.16 -10.65 35.47
CA TYR A 121 -16.18 -11.50 34.27
C TYR A 121 -17.00 -10.94 33.09
N GLY A 122 -17.35 -9.65 33.06
CA GLY A 122 -17.96 -9.06 31.85
C GLY A 122 -19.41 -9.51 31.58
N THR A 123 -20.11 -10.06 32.58
CA THR A 123 -21.56 -10.27 32.57
C THR A 123 -22.20 -9.40 33.64
N ARG A 124 -23.31 -8.75 33.28
CA ARG A 124 -24.10 -7.84 34.12
C ARG A 124 -24.98 -8.58 35.15
N ASP A 125 -24.65 -9.83 35.45
CA ASP A 125 -25.41 -10.66 36.36
C ASP A 125 -24.51 -11.00 37.55
N MET A 126 -24.76 -10.34 38.68
CA MET A 126 -24.33 -10.87 39.97
C MET A 126 -25.05 -12.19 40.20
N PRO A 127 -24.36 -13.29 40.54
CA PRO A 127 -25.04 -14.45 41.09
C PRO A 127 -25.63 -14.04 42.44
N ASN A 128 -26.96 -14.11 42.56
CA ASN A 128 -27.66 -13.94 43.84
C ASN A 128 -27.12 -15.00 44.83
N ILE A 129 -26.43 -14.54 45.87
CA ILE A 129 -26.08 -15.34 47.05
C ILE A 129 -26.94 -14.87 48.22
#